data_AF-A0AAU6JPN1-F1
#
_entry.id   AF-A0AAU6JPN1-F1
#
_cell.length_a   1.000
_cell.length_b   1.000
_cell.length_c   1.000
_cell.angle_alpha   90.00
_cell.angle_beta   90.00
_cell.angle_gamma   90.00
#
_symmetry.space_group_name_H-M   'P 1'
#
loop_
_entity.id
_entity.type
_entity.pdbx_description
1 polymer ?
#
loop_
_entity_poly.entity_id
_entity_poly.type
_entity_poly.pdbx_seq_one_letter_code
_entity_poly.pdbx_strand_id
1 'polypeptide(L)'
;MLATPSGTLACPDKARQHRLAAQLADMIPGAATIRVSLTDPKQTWPHPHAIAKDADGETIELSRTTARITARWVLRVWPDADWTRPHTFDLAAATLTRSDLAAASRRR
;
A
#
# COMPACT_ATOMS: atom_id res chain seq x y z
N MET A 1 -13.05 -44.54 -3.91
CA MET A 1 -13.04 -43.11 -3.53
C MET A 1 -11.74 -42.50 -4.06
N LEU A 2 -11.79 -41.78 -5.16
CA LEU A 2 -10.64 -41.06 -5.71
C LEU A 2 -10.62 -39.66 -5.10
N ALA A 3 -9.67 -39.42 -4.20
CA ALA A 3 -9.38 -38.10 -3.67
C ALA A 3 -8.68 -37.29 -4.77
N THR A 4 -9.34 -36.27 -5.29
CA THR A 4 -8.70 -35.25 -6.12
C THR A 4 -7.79 -34.40 -5.25
N PRO A 5 -6.49 -34.27 -5.56
CA PRO A 5 -5.67 -33.27 -4.91
C PRO A 5 -6.06 -31.92 -5.50
N SER A 6 -6.89 -31.14 -4.80
CA SER A 6 -7.12 -29.73 -5.10
C SER A 6 -5.90 -28.91 -4.69
N GLY A 7 -4.78 -29.17 -5.36
CA GLY A 7 -3.54 -28.41 -5.28
C GLY A 7 -3.53 -27.25 -6.28
N THR A 8 -4.65 -26.53 -6.44
CA THR A 8 -4.54 -25.18 -7.00
C THR A 8 -4.06 -24.32 -5.85
N LEU A 9 -2.76 -24.07 -5.79
CA LEU A 9 -2.24 -22.87 -5.15
C LEU A 9 -2.87 -21.70 -5.91
N ALA A 10 -4.10 -21.35 -5.52
CA ALA A 10 -4.65 -20.05 -5.85
C ALA A 10 -3.55 -19.07 -5.42
N CYS A 11 -3.32 -18.05 -6.22
CA CYS A 11 -2.44 -16.95 -5.85
C CYS A 11 -3.35 -15.85 -5.24
N PRO A 12 -4.06 -16.09 -4.10
CA PRO A 12 -5.09 -15.17 -3.62
C PRO A 12 -4.46 -13.83 -3.25
N ASP A 13 -3.21 -13.83 -2.82
CA ASP A 13 -2.50 -12.62 -2.40
C ASP A 13 -2.27 -11.68 -3.57
N LYS A 14 -1.79 -12.18 -4.72
CA LYS A 14 -1.59 -11.32 -5.90
C LYS A 14 -2.92 -10.73 -6.37
N ALA A 15 -3.98 -11.54 -6.43
CA ALA A 15 -5.31 -11.06 -6.83
C ALA A 15 -5.85 -9.97 -5.89
N ARG A 16 -5.61 -10.12 -4.57
CA ARG A 16 -6.03 -9.16 -3.56
C ARG A 16 -5.26 -7.84 -3.62
N GLN A 17 -3.95 -7.91 -3.86
CA GLN A 17 -3.09 -6.74 -4.02
C GLN A 17 -3.48 -5.93 -5.26
N HIS A 18 -3.71 -6.60 -6.38
CA HIS A 18 -4.15 -5.94 -7.63
C HIS A 18 -5.55 -5.33 -7.49
N ARG A 19 -6.47 -6.02 -6.80
CA ARG A 19 -7.79 -5.46 -6.49
C ARG A 19 -7.67 -4.20 -5.64
N LEU A 20 -6.82 -4.21 -4.62
CA LEU A 20 -6.57 -3.02 -3.80
C LEU A 20 -6.00 -1.88 -4.65
N ALA A 21 -5.03 -2.16 -5.53
CA ALA A 21 -4.46 -1.15 -6.42
C ALA A 21 -5.53 -0.48 -7.28
N ALA A 22 -6.41 -1.26 -7.92
CA ALA A 22 -7.52 -0.74 -8.70
C ALA A 22 -8.47 0.14 -7.87
N GLN A 23 -8.87 -0.33 -6.69
CA GLN A 23 -9.78 0.42 -5.81
C GLN A 23 -9.16 1.75 -5.31
N LEU A 24 -7.85 1.76 -5.06
CA LEU A 24 -7.16 2.98 -4.64
C LEU A 24 -6.95 3.95 -5.81
N ALA A 25 -6.70 3.45 -7.02
CA ALA A 25 -6.63 4.27 -8.23
C ALA A 25 -7.97 4.95 -8.55
N ASP A 26 -9.09 4.22 -8.37
CA ASP A 26 -10.43 4.77 -8.53
C ASP A 26 -10.74 5.85 -7.47
N MET A 27 -10.31 5.64 -6.22
CA MET A 27 -10.59 6.56 -5.10
C MET A 27 -9.67 7.79 -5.10
N ILE A 28 -8.44 7.65 -5.60
CA ILE A 28 -7.41 8.71 -5.60
C ILE A 28 -6.89 8.85 -7.03
N PRO A 29 -7.65 9.51 -7.92
CA PRO A 29 -7.26 9.66 -9.30
C PRO A 29 -5.92 10.40 -9.40
N GLY A 30 -5.02 9.88 -10.24
CA GLY A 30 -3.67 10.44 -10.44
C GLY A 30 -2.61 9.92 -9.46
N ALA A 31 -2.98 9.17 -8.42
CA ALA A 31 -1.99 8.55 -7.55
C ALA A 31 -1.22 7.46 -8.30
N ALA A 32 0.10 7.49 -8.21
CA ALA A 32 0.99 6.43 -8.66
C ALA A 32 1.54 5.61 -7.48
N THR A 33 1.85 6.28 -6.37
CA THR A 33 2.38 5.62 -5.17
C THR A 33 1.70 6.11 -3.90
N ILE A 34 1.61 5.23 -2.91
CA ILE A 34 1.02 5.55 -1.60
C ILE A 34 2.00 5.13 -0.51
N ARG A 35 2.52 6.10 0.23
CA ARG A 35 3.35 5.85 1.42
C ARG A 35 2.44 5.68 2.63
N VAL A 36 2.53 4.53 3.30
CA VAL A 36 1.75 4.19 4.49
C VAL A 36 2.68 4.02 5.70
N SER A 37 2.30 4.59 6.83
CA SER A 37 2.98 4.40 8.11
C SER A 37 1.98 4.26 9.25
N LEU A 38 2.37 3.54 10.31
CA LEU A 38 1.66 3.57 11.59
C LEU A 38 2.14 4.69 12.50
N THR A 39 3.33 5.22 12.28
CA THR A 39 3.84 6.41 12.96
C THR A 39 3.54 7.64 12.12
N ASP A 40 2.67 8.51 12.62
CA ASP A 40 2.53 9.87 12.12
C ASP A 40 3.66 10.70 12.78
N PRO A 41 4.56 11.35 12.02
CA PRO A 41 5.62 12.17 12.60
C PRO A 41 5.09 13.34 13.45
N LYS A 42 3.80 13.68 13.35
CA LYS A 42 3.15 14.76 14.10
C LYS A 42 2.32 14.30 15.30
N GLN A 43 2.14 12.99 15.53
CA GLN A 43 1.30 12.49 16.62
C GLN A 43 1.93 11.36 17.43
N THR A 44 1.71 11.40 18.74
CA THR A 44 2.35 10.54 19.75
C THR A 44 1.86 9.09 19.74
N TRP A 45 0.67 8.84 19.20
CA TRP A 45 0.10 7.49 19.09
C TRP A 45 0.24 6.94 17.68
N PRO A 46 0.54 5.63 17.52
CA PRO A 46 0.54 5.02 16.21
C PRO A 46 -0.86 5.14 15.58
N HIS A 47 -0.95 5.99 14.56
CA HIS A 47 -2.14 6.20 13.77
C HIS A 47 -1.85 5.81 12.32
N PRO A 48 -2.69 4.97 11.70
CA PRO A 48 -2.61 4.71 10.27
C PRO A 48 -2.66 6.03 9.48
N HIS A 49 -1.57 6.31 8.78
CA HIS A 49 -1.41 7.49 7.98
C HIS A 49 -0.96 7.11 6.57
N ALA A 50 -1.50 7.79 5.56
CA ALA A 50 -1.16 7.59 4.17
C ALA A 50 -0.89 8.93 3.49
N ILE A 51 0.14 8.95 2.64
CA ILE A 51 0.47 10.06 1.74
C ILE A 51 0.43 9.50 0.32
N ALA A 52 -0.41 10.06 -0.54
CA ALA A 52 -0.42 9.72 -1.97
C ALA A 52 0.55 10.63 -2.73
N LYS A 53 1.19 10.05 -3.74
CA LYS A 53 2.01 10.78 -4.70
C LYS A 53 1.63 10.38 -6.11
N ASP A 54 1.72 11.34 -7.01
CA ASP A 54 1.61 11.07 -8.45
C ASP A 54 2.88 10.43 -9.03
N ALA A 55 2.89 10.29 -10.36
CA ALA A 55 4.01 9.72 -11.11
C ALA A 55 5.28 10.59 -11.04
N ASP A 56 5.11 11.91 -11.00
CA ASP A 56 6.19 12.90 -10.89
C ASP A 56 6.75 12.98 -9.45
N GLY A 57 6.04 12.40 -8.49
CA GLY A 57 6.41 12.32 -7.08
C GLY A 57 5.90 13.49 -6.25
N GLU A 58 5.04 14.33 -6.81
CA GLU A 58 4.34 15.39 -6.10
C GLU A 58 3.29 14.79 -5.18
N THR A 59 3.01 15.48 -4.06
CA THR A 59 2.06 14.98 -3.07
C THR A 59 0.64 15.37 -3.47
N ILE A 60 -0.23 14.38 -3.59
CA ILE A 60 -1.66 14.60 -3.81
C ILE A 60 -2.30 14.85 -2.45
N GLU A 61 -3.03 15.97 -2.34
CA GLU A 61 -3.75 16.29 -1.11
C GLU A 61 -4.88 15.27 -0.87
N LEU A 62 -4.83 14.60 0.28
CA LEU A 62 -5.86 13.66 0.70
C LEU A 62 -6.66 14.24 1.86
N SER A 63 -7.98 14.05 1.82
CA SER A 63 -8.80 14.25 3.01
C SER A 63 -8.31 13.32 4.13
N ARG A 64 -8.44 13.76 5.39
CA ARG A 64 -8.08 12.94 6.56
C ARG A 64 -8.79 11.58 6.56
N THR A 65 -10.04 11.53 6.08
CA THR A 65 -10.83 10.30 5.97
C THR A 65 -10.25 9.37 4.91
N THR A 66 -9.96 9.88 3.72
CA THR A 66 -9.35 9.13 2.62
C THR A 66 -8.00 8.55 3.03
N ALA A 67 -7.12 9.37 3.61
CA ALA A 67 -5.81 8.92 4.09
C ALA A 67 -5.92 7.77 5.10
N ARG A 68 -6.87 7.84 6.05
CA ARG A 68 -7.10 6.76 7.04
C ARG A 68 -7.68 5.50 6.43
N ILE A 69 -8.64 5.62 5.52
CA ILE A 69 -9.24 4.46 4.82
C ILE A 69 -8.15 3.75 4.00
N THR A 70 -7.40 4.50 3.20
CA THR A 70 -6.28 4.01 2.40
C THR A 70 -5.26 3.28 3.27
N ALA A 71 -4.77 3.92 4.35
CA ALA A 71 -3.81 3.30 5.25
C ALA A 71 -4.32 1.98 5.83
N ARG A 72 -5.58 1.94 6.29
CA ARG A 72 -6.20 0.73 6.85
C ARG A 72 -6.37 -0.39 5.82
N TRP A 73 -6.72 -0.05 4.58
CA TRP A 73 -6.86 -1.03 3.52
C TRP A 73 -5.52 -1.67 3.19
N VAL A 74 -4.46 -0.85 3.05
CA VAL A 74 -3.09 -1.35 2.83
C VAL A 74 -2.63 -2.20 4.02
N LEU A 75 -2.77 -1.73 5.26
CA LEU A 75 -2.43 -2.50 6.47
C LEU A 75 -3.12 -3.86 6.50
N ARG A 76 -4.41 -3.90 6.13
CA ARG A 76 -5.15 -5.16 6.06
C ARG A 76 -4.60 -6.06 4.96
N VAL A 77 -4.12 -5.49 3.83
CA VAL A 77 -3.58 -6.27 2.71
C VAL A 77 -2.27 -6.97 3.04
N TRP A 78 -1.41 -6.33 3.84
CA TRP A 78 -0.16 -6.92 4.32
C TRP A 78 -0.13 -6.96 5.86
N PRO A 79 -0.83 -7.91 6.50
CA PRO A 79 -0.89 -7.99 7.96
C PRO A 79 0.47 -8.33 8.58
N ASP A 80 1.31 -9.09 7.86
CA ASP A 80 2.62 -9.57 8.34
C ASP A 80 3.79 -8.62 8.03
N ALA A 81 3.51 -7.46 7.42
CA ALA A 81 4.56 -6.47 7.14
C ALA A 81 5.00 -5.75 8.43
N ASP A 82 6.28 -5.37 8.48
CA ASP A 82 6.87 -4.65 9.60
C ASP A 82 6.50 -3.15 9.56
N TRP A 83 5.33 -2.82 10.10
CA TRP A 83 4.79 -1.46 10.10
C TRP A 83 5.47 -0.48 11.06
N THR A 84 6.55 -0.88 11.75
CA THR A 84 7.43 0.06 12.47
C THR A 84 8.12 1.03 11.51
N ARG A 85 8.24 0.65 10.24
CA ARG A 85 8.79 1.46 9.16
C ARG A 85 7.71 1.85 8.14
N PRO A 86 7.81 3.04 7.53
CA PRO A 86 6.96 3.40 6.41
C PRO A 86 7.18 2.45 5.22
N HIS A 87 6.10 2.13 4.53
CA HIS A 87 6.11 1.34 3.30
C HIS A 87 5.50 2.15 2.15
N THR A 88 6.01 1.94 0.94
CA THR A 88 5.49 2.53 -0.29
C THR A 88 4.78 1.45 -1.09
N PHE A 89 3.49 1.65 -1.30
CA PHE A 89 2.68 0.84 -2.19
C PHE A 89 2.72 1.44 -3.59
N ASP A 90 3.18 0.67 -4.56
CA ASP A 90 3.15 1.01 -5.98
C ASP A 90 1.82 0.51 -6.58
N LEU A 91 1.02 1.44 -7.12
CA LEU A 91 -0.29 1.12 -7.66
C LEU A 91 -0.21 0.44 -9.04
N ALA A 92 0.85 0.68 -9.82
CA ALA A 92 1.02 0.05 -11.13
C ALA A 92 1.49 -1.40 -10.99
N ALA A 93 2.45 -1.64 -10.09
CA ALA A 93 2.98 -2.98 -9.84
C ALA A 93 2.17 -3.79 -8.83
N ALA A 94 1.26 -3.15 -8.09
CA ALA A 94 0.55 -3.72 -6.94
C ALA A 94 1.50 -4.33 -5.89
N THR A 95 2.67 -3.74 -5.71
CA THR A 95 3.72 -4.22 -4.79
C THR A 95 3.94 -3.25 -3.64
N LEU A 96 4.13 -3.80 -2.44
CA LEU A 96 4.54 -3.04 -1.27
C LEU A 96 6.06 -3.14 -1.09
N THR A 97 6.73 -2.01 -1.03
CA THR A 97 8.18 -1.92 -0.76
C THR A 97 8.41 -1.15 0.52
N ARG A 98 9.48 -1.44 1.25
CA ARG A 98 9.86 -0.64 2.42
C ARG A 98 10.38 0.73 1.93
N SER A 99 9.88 1.83 2.50
CA SER A 99 10.17 3.18 1.98
C SER A 99 11.61 3.63 2.19
N ASP A 100 12.40 2.97 3.05
CA ASP A 100 13.84 3.22 3.17
C ASP A 100 14.63 2.75 1.93
N LEU A 101 14.08 1.76 1.19
CA LEU A 101 14.63 1.24 -0.06
C LEU A 101 14.28 2.12 -1.27
N ALA A 102 13.08 2.72 -1.30
CA ALA A 102 12.61 3.54 -2.43
C ALA A 102 13.32 4.91 -2.54
N ALA A 103 13.87 5.44 -1.44
CA ALA A 103 14.68 6.66 -1.48
C ALA A 103 16.08 6.43 -2.05
N ALA A 104 16.60 5.20 -1.98
CA ALA A 104 17.94 4.84 -2.47
C ALA A 104 17.98 4.60 -3.99
N SER A 105 16.87 4.19 -4.61
CA SER A 105 16.80 3.91 -6.04
C SER A 105 16.51 5.14 -6.93
N ARG A 106 16.22 6.31 -6.35
CA ARG A 106 15.87 7.54 -7.11
C ARG A 106 16.97 8.62 -7.12
N ARG A 107 18.21 8.24 -6.80
CA ARG A 107 19.41 9.07 -7.04
C ARG A 107 20.35 8.34 -8.01
N ARG A 108 20.03 8.37 -9.30
CA ARG A 108 21.03 8.17 -10.34
C ARG A 108 20.61 8.89 -11.61
#